data_AF-A0A3M1ILV5-F1
#
_entry.id   AF-A0A3M1ILV5-F1
#
_cell.length_a   1.000
_cell.length_b   1.000
_cell.length_c   1.000
_cell.angle_alpha   90.00
_cell.angle_beta   90.00
_cell.angle_gamma   90.00
#
_symmetry.space_group_name_H-M   'P 1'
#
loop_
_entity.id
_entity.type
_entity.pdbx_description
1 polymer ?
#
loop_
_entity_poly.entity_id
_entity_poly.type
_entity_poly.pdbx_seq_one_letter_code
_entity_poly.pdbx_strand_id
1 'polypeptide(L)'
;DPEILASQGRPIRPGDILILLRRRDPFAGAMIRALKKRNIPVAGADRMVLTEQLAVMDLIALTEFLLMPRDDLSLACVLKSPLFGFDDDDLFALAHAREGSLWQALRAGPGRRDDFRQAAARLESWLAQADMVAPYEFFAGLLEEHGMEMRKRLIARLGPDAADALDEFLSMALAYEQEAPVSLQGFLHYLASGEAQVKRDMEQGRDEVRIMTVHGAKGLEAEIVFLPDTCAMPAGERGGTLLEIPAQVTMPDPADHIVWVPPGSIMHDPIKEAKGARKDRELEEYNRLLYVAMTRARDRLYVCGWETGRKPPERCWYNLVWEGLKGLVREVEDADSGETVWRYESGQAAALKDQPEREAAAAAPLPQWAQTPPAAEPPVALPVAPSALPVAQGAESLPGQSVRSPLEMADGARFARGQIIHALLEHLPAISPHERAAAARKFVAARGDALGEDERERLISETMAVLQDERFAPLFGPQSLAEVPLAALLQREGEDLPAYQVTGQIDRIAILDDAILIVDYKTNRPPAQRAEDIAPAYLAQLGAYRAALRGVFAGRAIHAALLWTDTPKLMPVPEPLLDAAEAALRGRR
;
A
#
# COMPACT_ATOMS: atom_id res chain seq x y z
N ASP A 1 45.88 -20.17 -2.85
CA ASP A 1 44.96 -20.52 -1.76
C ASP A 1 44.19 -19.31 -1.31
N PRO A 2 42.91 -19.46 -0.94
CA PRO A 2 42.13 -18.33 -0.45
C PRO A 2 42.68 -17.87 0.90
N GLU A 3 42.78 -16.56 1.08
CA GLU A 3 43.26 -15.97 2.33
C GLU A 3 42.30 -16.30 3.49
N ILE A 4 42.87 -16.74 4.62
CA ILE A 4 42.10 -17.14 5.80
C ILE A 4 41.90 -15.93 6.72
N LEU A 5 40.64 -15.71 7.14
CA LEU A 5 40.30 -14.72 8.15
C LEU A 5 40.57 -15.32 9.55
N ALA A 6 41.65 -14.89 10.19
CA ALA A 6 42.13 -15.46 11.44
C ALA A 6 41.13 -15.41 12.61
N SER A 7 40.20 -14.44 12.62
CA SER A 7 39.15 -14.29 13.63
C SER A 7 38.00 -15.29 13.49
N GLN A 8 37.83 -15.89 12.30
CA GLN A 8 36.74 -16.81 11.95
C GLN A 8 37.24 -18.21 11.59
N GLY A 9 38.54 -18.40 11.36
CA GLY A 9 39.12 -19.71 11.03
C GLY A 9 38.72 -20.27 9.66
N ARG A 10 38.17 -19.42 8.78
CA ARG A 10 37.69 -19.79 7.43
C ARG A 10 38.19 -18.81 6.37
N PRO A 11 38.14 -19.19 5.07
CA PRO A 11 38.41 -18.27 3.97
C PRO A 11 37.55 -17.00 4.03
N ILE A 12 38.12 -15.87 3.60
CA ILE A 12 37.39 -14.61 3.39
C ILE A 12 36.32 -14.85 2.32
N ARG A 13 35.10 -14.39 2.60
CA ARG A 13 33.96 -14.45 1.68
C ARG A 13 33.51 -13.03 1.30
N PRO A 14 32.87 -12.82 0.14
CA PRO A 14 32.37 -11.51 -0.27
C PRO A 14 31.48 -10.84 0.79
N GLY A 15 30.64 -11.61 1.50
CA GLY A 15 29.78 -11.11 2.56
C GLY A 15 30.51 -10.53 3.78
N ASP A 16 31.81 -10.80 3.94
CA ASP A 16 32.65 -10.25 5.01
C ASP A 16 33.10 -8.81 4.74
N ILE A 17 32.93 -8.33 3.49
CA ILE A 17 33.53 -7.10 2.99
C ILE A 17 32.47 -5.99 2.86
N LEU A 18 32.77 -4.85 3.48
CA LEU A 18 31.98 -3.62 3.41
C LEU A 18 32.83 -2.47 2.84
N ILE A 19 32.35 -1.82 1.79
CA ILE A 19 32.97 -0.63 1.20
C ILE A 19 32.17 0.60 1.60
N LEU A 20 32.79 1.52 2.33
CA LEU A 20 32.15 2.74 2.82
C LEU A 20 32.59 3.97 2.03
N LEU A 21 31.61 4.68 1.49
CA LEU A 21 31.79 5.93 0.77
C LEU A 21 31.30 7.10 1.61
N ARG A 22 31.98 8.24 1.52
CA ARG A 22 31.54 9.45 2.24
C ARG A 22 30.25 10.03 1.67
N ARG A 23 30.14 10.04 0.35
CA ARG A 23 29.03 10.61 -0.42
C ARG A 23 28.58 9.62 -1.50
N ARG A 24 27.37 9.82 -1.98
CA ARG A 24 26.81 9.10 -3.14
C ARG A 24 27.35 9.74 -4.43
N ASP A 25 28.64 9.62 -4.65
CA ASP A 25 29.31 10.18 -5.83
C ASP A 25 29.29 9.14 -6.98
N PRO A 26 29.49 9.57 -8.25
CA PRO A 26 29.61 8.67 -9.42
C PRO A 26 30.61 7.52 -9.24
N PHE A 27 31.53 7.67 -8.28
CA PHE A 27 32.46 6.65 -7.83
C PHE A 27 31.79 5.35 -7.38
N ALA A 28 30.63 5.41 -6.70
CA ALA A 28 29.93 4.21 -6.23
C ALA A 28 29.55 3.28 -7.39
N GLY A 29 28.96 3.85 -8.45
CA GLY A 29 28.61 3.10 -9.65
C GLY A 29 29.84 2.58 -10.40
N ALA A 30 30.94 3.34 -10.44
CA ALA A 30 32.20 2.89 -11.02
C ALA A 30 32.80 1.70 -10.25
N MET A 31 32.74 1.74 -8.92
CA MET A 31 33.20 0.64 -8.05
C MET A 31 32.39 -0.63 -8.30
N ILE A 32 31.05 -0.54 -8.31
CA ILE A 32 30.16 -1.69 -8.61
C ILE A 32 30.52 -2.30 -9.96
N ARG A 33 30.66 -1.49 -11.02
CA ARG A 33 31.05 -1.98 -12.34
C ARG A 33 32.43 -2.64 -12.33
N ALA A 34 33.39 -2.10 -11.60
CA ALA A 34 34.74 -2.65 -11.50
C ALA A 34 34.78 -4.01 -10.78
N LEU A 35 33.94 -4.18 -9.75
CA LEU A 35 33.76 -5.45 -9.03
C LEU A 35 33.04 -6.48 -9.90
N LYS A 36 31.92 -6.11 -10.54
CA LYS A 36 31.19 -6.98 -11.48
C LYS A 36 32.10 -7.45 -12.63
N LYS A 37 32.94 -6.57 -13.20
CA LYS A 37 33.89 -6.92 -14.26
C LYS A 37 34.94 -7.97 -13.82
N ARG A 38 35.21 -8.07 -12.51
CA ARG A 38 36.11 -9.05 -11.90
C ARG A 38 35.37 -10.28 -11.36
N ASN A 39 34.08 -10.42 -11.66
CA ASN A 39 33.21 -11.48 -11.14
C ASN A 39 33.15 -11.51 -9.59
N ILE A 40 33.28 -10.35 -8.95
CA ILE A 40 33.07 -10.23 -7.50
C ILE A 40 31.59 -9.94 -7.28
N PRO A 41 30.86 -10.78 -6.52
CA PRO A 41 29.45 -10.54 -6.23
C PRO A 41 29.33 -9.32 -5.33
N VAL A 42 28.53 -8.36 -5.76
CA VAL A 42 28.35 -7.08 -5.08
C VAL A 42 26.86 -6.78 -4.98
N ALA A 43 26.41 -6.53 -3.76
CA ALA A 43 25.06 -6.07 -3.53
C ALA A 43 24.96 -4.66 -4.12
N GLY A 44 24.03 -4.46 -5.07
CA GLY A 44 23.81 -3.18 -5.73
C GLY A 44 23.68 -2.02 -4.72
N ALA A 45 24.07 -0.81 -5.12
CA ALA A 45 24.14 0.35 -4.24
C ALA A 45 22.86 0.53 -3.39
N ASP A 46 23.06 0.89 -2.11
CA ASP A 46 22.17 1.37 -1.04
C ASP A 46 20.75 1.86 -1.45
N ARG A 47 20.56 2.45 -2.63
CA ARG A 47 19.26 2.77 -3.22
C ARG A 47 19.33 2.67 -4.75
N MET A 48 18.39 1.95 -5.34
CA MET A 48 18.11 2.05 -6.77
C MET A 48 17.15 3.23 -6.96
N VAL A 49 17.58 4.28 -7.68
CA VAL A 49 16.62 5.28 -8.16
C VAL A 49 15.86 4.60 -9.28
N LEU A 50 14.66 4.13 -8.95
CA LEU A 50 13.87 3.28 -9.82
C LEU A 50 13.56 4.00 -11.15
N THR A 51 13.24 5.29 -11.08
CA THR A 51 12.94 6.16 -12.23
C THR A 51 14.12 6.39 -13.17
N GLU A 52 15.36 6.10 -12.76
CA GLU A 52 16.56 6.19 -13.61
C GLU A 52 16.90 4.85 -14.29
N GLN A 53 16.20 3.76 -13.94
CA GLN A 53 16.42 2.48 -14.59
C GLN A 53 15.78 2.48 -15.97
N LEU A 54 16.54 2.10 -17.02
CA LEU A 54 16.05 2.12 -18.41
C LEU A 54 14.72 1.35 -18.57
N ALA A 55 14.60 0.18 -17.94
CA ALA A 55 13.37 -0.62 -17.99
C ALA A 55 12.16 0.13 -17.41
N VAL A 56 12.37 0.92 -16.36
CA VAL A 56 11.33 1.73 -15.72
C VAL A 56 11.05 2.98 -16.53
N MET A 57 12.07 3.63 -17.09
CA MET A 57 11.91 4.77 -18.01
C MET A 57 11.06 4.38 -19.23
N ASP A 58 11.24 3.16 -19.76
CA ASP A 58 10.42 2.64 -20.87
C ASP A 58 8.94 2.49 -20.44
N LEU A 59 8.67 2.01 -19.22
CA LEU A 59 7.30 1.90 -18.69
C LEU A 59 6.68 3.27 -18.36
N ILE A 60 7.48 4.22 -17.88
CA ILE A 60 7.09 5.61 -17.66
C ILE A 60 6.70 6.26 -18.99
N ALA A 61 7.54 6.14 -20.03
CA ALA A 61 7.26 6.68 -21.36
C ALA A 61 5.99 6.05 -21.96
N LEU A 62 5.76 4.75 -21.72
CA LEU A 62 4.50 4.11 -22.10
C LEU A 62 3.32 4.77 -21.40
N THR A 63 3.40 4.96 -20.08
CA THR A 63 2.32 5.56 -19.29
C THR A 63 2.04 7.00 -19.74
N GLU A 64 3.06 7.80 -19.98
CA GLU A 64 2.93 9.16 -20.52
C GLU A 64 2.22 9.18 -21.87
N PHE A 65 2.57 8.26 -22.77
CA PHE A 65 1.87 8.10 -24.05
C PHE A 65 0.40 7.70 -23.85
N LEU A 66 0.11 6.76 -22.95
CA LEU A 66 -1.26 6.32 -22.70
C LEU A 66 -2.14 7.45 -22.16
N LEU A 67 -1.59 8.29 -21.28
CA LEU A 67 -2.27 9.47 -20.74
C LEU A 67 -2.36 10.62 -21.75
N MET A 68 -1.38 10.75 -22.64
CA MET A 68 -1.34 11.79 -23.67
C MET A 68 -0.92 11.20 -25.04
N PRO A 69 -1.87 10.62 -25.81
CA PRO A 69 -1.55 9.95 -27.09
C PRO A 69 -1.07 10.87 -28.22
N ARG A 70 -0.99 12.18 -27.96
CA ARG A 70 -0.42 13.19 -28.85
C ARG A 70 1.03 13.55 -28.50
N ASP A 71 1.59 12.96 -27.45
CA ASP A 71 3.00 13.09 -27.13
C ASP A 71 3.81 12.19 -28.08
N ASP A 72 4.35 12.83 -29.12
CA ASP A 72 5.15 12.15 -30.12
C ASP A 72 6.47 11.63 -29.57
N LEU A 73 7.02 12.28 -28.52
CA LEU A 73 8.30 11.89 -27.94
C LEU A 73 8.12 10.62 -27.11
N SER A 74 7.14 10.58 -26.22
CA SER A 74 6.88 9.39 -25.40
C SER A 74 6.51 8.19 -26.27
N LEU A 75 5.69 8.38 -27.32
CA LEU A 75 5.43 7.31 -28.30
C LEU A 75 6.69 6.85 -29.03
N ALA A 76 7.55 7.77 -29.48
CA ALA A 76 8.80 7.41 -30.15
C ALA A 76 9.73 6.60 -29.23
N CYS A 77 9.85 7.00 -27.95
CA CYS A 77 10.59 6.25 -26.94
C CYS A 77 10.04 4.83 -26.77
N VAL A 78 8.71 4.70 -26.65
CA VAL A 78 8.03 3.40 -26.52
C VAL A 78 8.30 2.51 -27.73
N LEU A 79 8.18 3.03 -28.95
CA LEU A 79 8.43 2.26 -30.17
C LEU A 79 9.89 1.76 -30.26
N LYS A 80 10.88 2.55 -29.82
CA LYS A 80 12.29 2.13 -29.78
C LYS A 80 12.64 1.22 -28.61
N SER A 81 11.84 1.24 -27.54
CA SER A 81 12.07 0.43 -26.35
C SER A 81 12.02 -1.07 -26.68
N PRO A 82 12.52 -1.95 -25.80
CA PRO A 82 12.44 -3.40 -25.99
C PRO A 82 11.01 -3.95 -26.12
N LEU A 83 9.97 -3.16 -25.78
CA LEU A 83 8.56 -3.55 -25.97
C LEU A 83 8.24 -3.79 -27.46
N PHE A 84 8.72 -2.91 -28.35
CA PHE A 84 8.48 -3.00 -29.80
C PHE A 84 9.76 -3.18 -30.61
N GLY A 85 10.86 -2.54 -30.21
CA GLY A 85 12.20 -2.76 -30.77
C GLY A 85 12.44 -2.09 -32.12
N PHE A 86 11.71 -1.02 -32.46
CA PHE A 86 11.91 -0.29 -33.71
C PHE A 86 13.24 0.48 -33.70
N ASP A 87 13.85 0.61 -34.87
CA ASP A 87 15.08 1.38 -35.06
C ASP A 87 14.81 2.82 -35.55
N ASP A 88 15.88 3.54 -35.88
CA ASP A 88 15.78 4.92 -36.38
C ASP A 88 15.16 5.01 -37.78
N ASP A 89 15.37 4.00 -38.64
CA ASP A 89 14.79 3.97 -39.98
C ASP A 89 13.28 3.71 -39.92
N ASP A 90 12.85 2.85 -39.00
CA ASP A 90 11.44 2.57 -38.68
C ASP A 90 10.71 3.84 -38.23
N LEU A 91 11.29 4.56 -37.26
CA LEU A 91 10.73 5.83 -36.79
C LEU A 91 10.73 6.90 -37.88
N PHE A 92 11.81 6.99 -38.66
CA PHE A 92 11.88 7.96 -39.76
C PHE A 92 10.79 7.69 -40.80
N ALA A 93 10.53 6.41 -41.12
CA ALA A 93 9.45 6.02 -42.03
C ALA A 93 8.06 6.45 -41.54
N LEU A 94 7.83 6.47 -40.21
CA LEU A 94 6.58 6.95 -39.60
C LEU A 94 6.53 8.47 -39.47
N ALA A 95 7.65 9.13 -39.17
CA ALA A 95 7.69 10.53 -38.76
C ALA A 95 7.98 11.53 -39.89
N HIS A 96 8.74 11.15 -40.92
CA HIS A 96 9.34 12.11 -41.87
C HIS A 96 8.31 12.86 -42.73
N ALA A 97 7.23 12.20 -43.16
CA ALA A 97 6.24 12.75 -44.09
C ALA A 97 4.82 12.73 -43.51
N ARG A 98 4.68 12.66 -42.17
CA ARG A 98 3.36 12.59 -41.54
C ARG A 98 2.66 13.95 -41.50
N GLU A 99 1.34 13.90 -41.61
CA GLU A 99 0.46 14.98 -41.23
C GLU A 99 -0.25 14.58 -39.92
N GLY A 100 -0.17 15.40 -38.88
CA GLY A 100 -0.72 15.07 -37.56
C GLY A 100 0.28 14.37 -36.63
N SER A 101 -0.19 13.78 -35.53
CA SER A 101 0.67 13.14 -34.51
C SER A 101 1.29 11.82 -34.98
N LEU A 102 2.37 11.39 -34.34
CA LEU A 102 3.02 10.10 -34.59
C LEU A 102 2.03 8.95 -34.35
N TRP A 103 1.15 9.10 -33.36
CA TRP A 103 0.07 8.14 -33.12
C TRP A 103 -0.92 8.05 -34.28
N GLN A 104 -1.32 9.19 -34.85
CA GLN A 104 -2.19 9.21 -36.04
C GLN A 104 -1.50 8.55 -37.24
N ALA A 105 -0.21 8.80 -37.44
CA ALA A 105 0.58 8.16 -38.50
C ALA A 105 0.67 6.63 -38.31
N LEU A 106 0.90 6.18 -37.08
CA LEU A 106 0.96 4.76 -36.73
C LEU A 106 -0.40 4.06 -36.92
N ARG A 107 -1.50 4.69 -36.49
CA ARG A 107 -2.87 4.17 -36.65
C ARG A 107 -3.39 4.20 -38.08
N ALA A 108 -3.09 5.26 -38.83
CA ALA A 108 -3.62 5.44 -40.17
C ALA A 108 -3.19 4.31 -41.10
N GLY A 109 -2.06 3.65 -40.79
CA GLY A 109 -1.32 2.73 -41.65
C GLY A 109 -2.16 1.84 -42.55
N PRO A 110 -2.29 2.18 -43.85
CA PRO A 110 -2.68 1.25 -44.87
C PRO A 110 -1.47 1.02 -45.78
N GLY A 111 -0.72 -0.06 -45.54
CA GLY A 111 -0.10 -0.79 -46.65
C GLY A 111 1.43 -0.95 -46.73
N ARG A 112 2.25 -0.73 -45.70
CA ARG A 112 3.71 -0.99 -45.85
C ARG A 112 4.38 -1.96 -44.91
N ARG A 113 3.95 -2.16 -43.65
CA ARG A 113 4.53 -3.19 -42.78
C ARG A 113 3.53 -3.77 -41.78
N ASP A 114 3.71 -5.04 -41.45
CA ASP A 114 2.83 -5.76 -40.53
C ASP A 114 3.15 -5.46 -39.06
N ASP A 115 4.42 -5.24 -38.75
CA ASP A 115 4.91 -4.83 -37.42
C ASP A 115 4.27 -3.51 -36.92
N PHE A 116 4.09 -2.51 -37.80
CA PHE A 116 3.44 -1.25 -37.46
C PHE A 116 1.97 -1.44 -37.10
N ARG A 117 1.26 -2.32 -37.82
CA ARG A 117 -0.14 -2.66 -37.50
C ARG A 117 -0.25 -3.41 -36.17
N GLN A 118 0.65 -4.35 -35.92
CA GLN A 118 0.70 -5.08 -34.65
C GLN A 118 0.99 -4.12 -33.47
N ALA A 119 1.92 -3.18 -33.67
CA ALA A 119 2.23 -2.17 -32.67
C ALA A 119 1.03 -1.26 -32.38
N ALA A 120 0.36 -0.76 -33.41
CA ALA A 120 -0.86 0.05 -33.28
C ALA A 120 -1.97 -0.70 -32.53
N ALA A 121 -2.26 -1.94 -32.91
CA ALA A 121 -3.30 -2.75 -32.26
C ALA A 121 -3.01 -3.02 -30.78
N ARG A 122 -1.74 -3.25 -30.43
CA ARG A 122 -1.33 -3.48 -29.04
C ARG A 122 -1.44 -2.21 -28.20
N LEU A 123 -0.98 -1.07 -28.73
CA LEU A 123 -1.13 0.23 -28.06
C LEU A 123 -2.60 0.63 -27.92
N GLU A 124 -3.47 0.35 -28.91
CA GLU A 124 -4.92 0.56 -28.80
C GLU A 124 -5.53 -0.28 -27.66
N SER A 125 -5.10 -1.53 -27.49
CA SER A 125 -5.54 -2.38 -26.38
C SER A 125 -5.14 -1.80 -25.02
N TRP A 126 -3.90 -1.34 -24.88
CA TRP A 126 -3.45 -0.72 -23.63
C TRP A 126 -4.12 0.63 -23.34
N LEU A 127 -4.38 1.44 -24.38
CA LEU A 127 -5.16 2.68 -24.26
C LEU A 127 -6.57 2.42 -23.73
N ALA A 128 -7.22 1.34 -24.17
CA ALA A 128 -8.56 0.99 -23.70
C ALA A 128 -8.59 0.57 -22.21
N GLN A 129 -7.46 0.12 -21.66
CA GLN A 129 -7.33 -0.30 -20.27
C GLN A 129 -6.86 0.82 -19.34
N ALA A 130 -6.13 1.81 -19.86
CA ALA A 130 -5.45 2.83 -19.06
C ALA A 130 -6.35 3.59 -18.07
N ASP A 131 -7.61 3.85 -18.43
CA ASP A 131 -8.58 4.56 -17.59
C ASP A 131 -9.44 3.63 -16.72
N MET A 132 -9.36 2.31 -16.94
CA MET A 132 -10.28 1.31 -16.39
C MET A 132 -9.62 0.31 -15.45
N VAL A 133 -8.28 0.22 -15.48
CA VAL A 133 -7.50 -0.79 -14.76
C VAL A 133 -6.54 -0.13 -13.78
N ALA A 134 -6.35 -0.77 -12.63
CA ALA A 134 -5.43 -0.29 -11.60
C ALA A 134 -3.96 -0.39 -12.07
N PRO A 135 -3.04 0.52 -11.65
CA PRO A 135 -1.65 0.52 -12.10
C PRO A 135 -0.93 -0.83 -12.01
N TYR A 136 -0.96 -1.50 -10.87
CA TYR A 136 -0.35 -2.81 -10.65
C TYR A 136 -0.93 -3.84 -11.60
N GLU A 137 -2.26 -3.95 -11.68
CA GLU A 137 -2.93 -4.89 -12.58
C GLU A 137 -2.58 -4.62 -14.04
N PHE A 138 -2.51 -3.34 -14.44
CA PHE A 138 -2.14 -2.93 -15.78
C PHE A 138 -0.70 -3.35 -16.13
N PHE A 139 0.28 -3.04 -15.27
CA PHE A 139 1.68 -3.38 -15.53
C PHE A 139 1.98 -4.87 -15.36
N ALA A 140 1.34 -5.54 -14.41
CA ALA A 140 1.45 -6.99 -14.24
C ALA A 140 0.89 -7.69 -15.48
N GLY A 141 -0.31 -7.30 -15.95
CA GLY A 141 -0.87 -7.78 -17.21
C GLY A 141 0.09 -7.55 -18.38
N LEU A 142 0.59 -6.33 -18.57
CA LEU A 142 1.55 -6.00 -19.63
C LEU A 142 2.82 -6.88 -19.60
N LEU A 143 3.38 -7.12 -18.41
CA LEU A 143 4.65 -7.82 -18.25
C LEU A 143 4.51 -9.34 -18.25
N GLU A 144 3.37 -9.87 -17.78
CA GLU A 144 3.15 -11.30 -17.55
C GLU A 144 2.29 -11.98 -18.63
N GLU A 145 1.49 -11.22 -19.38
CA GLU A 145 0.72 -11.72 -20.52
C GLU A 145 1.60 -12.47 -21.55
N HIS A 146 0.96 -13.41 -22.26
CA HIS A 146 1.60 -14.20 -23.32
C HIS A 146 2.89 -14.91 -22.89
N GLY A 147 2.99 -15.32 -21.61
CA GLY A 147 4.13 -16.06 -21.10
C GLY A 147 5.35 -15.18 -20.79
N MET A 148 5.10 -13.98 -20.26
CA MET A 148 6.11 -12.98 -19.88
C MET A 148 6.94 -12.45 -21.05
N GLU A 149 6.35 -12.33 -22.24
CA GLU A 149 7.07 -11.96 -23.44
C GLU A 149 7.76 -10.58 -23.31
N MET A 150 7.03 -9.57 -22.84
CA MET A 150 7.55 -8.20 -22.69
C MET A 150 8.67 -8.13 -21.65
N ARG A 151 8.46 -8.79 -20.50
CA ARG A 151 9.48 -8.91 -19.47
C ARG A 151 10.76 -9.58 -19.98
N LYS A 152 10.62 -10.67 -20.75
CA LYS A 152 11.77 -11.36 -21.37
C LYS A 152 12.51 -10.47 -22.35
N ARG A 153 11.81 -9.68 -23.18
CA ARG A 153 12.44 -8.74 -24.12
C ARG A 153 13.23 -7.64 -23.39
N LEU A 154 12.65 -7.05 -22.34
CA LEU A 154 13.31 -6.06 -21.50
C LEU A 154 14.60 -6.63 -20.87
N ILE A 155 14.52 -7.78 -20.21
CA ILE A 155 15.67 -8.43 -19.57
C ILE A 155 16.74 -8.84 -20.60
N ALA A 156 16.33 -9.41 -21.75
CA ALA A 156 17.27 -9.83 -22.79
C ALA A 156 18.08 -8.66 -23.38
N ARG A 157 17.46 -7.47 -23.50
CA ARG A 157 18.14 -6.28 -24.02
C ARG A 157 18.93 -5.52 -22.96
N LEU A 158 18.38 -5.37 -21.75
CA LEU A 158 18.89 -4.48 -20.71
C LEU A 158 19.74 -5.20 -19.66
N GLY A 159 19.71 -6.53 -19.64
CA GLY A 159 20.47 -7.37 -18.72
C GLY A 159 19.68 -7.81 -17.49
N PRO A 160 20.29 -8.66 -16.63
CA PRO A 160 19.61 -9.27 -15.49
C PRO A 160 19.18 -8.25 -14.43
N ASP A 161 19.90 -7.14 -14.28
CA ASP A 161 19.58 -6.08 -13.33
C ASP A 161 18.20 -5.42 -13.62
N ALA A 162 17.68 -5.53 -14.86
CA ALA A 162 16.36 -5.04 -15.22
C ALA A 162 15.22 -5.84 -14.56
N ALA A 163 15.44 -7.11 -14.21
CA ALA A 163 14.42 -7.94 -13.55
C ALA A 163 14.07 -7.36 -12.17
N ASP A 164 15.10 -7.04 -11.37
CA ASP A 164 14.95 -6.42 -10.05
C ASP A 164 14.21 -5.07 -10.14
N ALA A 165 14.52 -4.27 -11.16
CA ALA A 165 13.87 -2.98 -11.37
C ALA A 165 12.39 -3.13 -11.72
N LEU A 166 12.04 -4.12 -12.54
CA LEU A 166 10.65 -4.40 -12.88
C LEU A 166 9.84 -4.91 -11.69
N ASP A 167 10.43 -5.79 -10.87
CA ASP A 167 9.77 -6.30 -9.67
C ASP A 167 9.50 -5.19 -8.66
N GLU A 168 10.51 -4.34 -8.42
CA GLU A 168 10.35 -3.20 -7.51
C GLU A 168 9.32 -2.20 -8.02
N PHE A 169 9.27 -1.96 -9.34
CA PHE A 169 8.25 -1.11 -9.95
C PHE A 169 6.84 -1.65 -9.75
N LEU A 170 6.64 -2.97 -9.88
CA LEU A 170 5.36 -3.61 -9.58
C LEU A 170 5.03 -3.51 -8.08
N SER A 171 5.98 -3.76 -7.19
CA SER A 171 5.78 -3.58 -5.74
C SER A 171 5.37 -2.14 -5.39
N MET A 172 5.97 -1.15 -6.05
CA MET A 172 5.60 0.26 -5.88
C MET A 172 4.19 0.58 -6.40
N ALA A 173 3.80 0.02 -7.54
CA ALA A 173 2.44 0.16 -8.06
C ALA A 173 1.41 -0.40 -7.08
N LEU A 174 1.69 -1.58 -6.51
CA LEU A 174 0.82 -2.22 -5.51
C LEU A 174 0.73 -1.41 -4.21
N ALA A 175 1.85 -0.85 -3.74
CA ALA A 175 1.86 -0.01 -2.54
C ALA A 175 1.05 1.28 -2.74
N TYR A 176 1.21 1.93 -3.91
CA TYR A 176 0.45 3.13 -4.27
C TYR A 176 -1.08 2.89 -4.24
N GLU A 177 -1.53 1.75 -4.77
CA GLU A 177 -2.96 1.41 -4.78
C GLU A 177 -3.57 1.21 -3.38
N GLN A 178 -2.76 0.87 -2.39
CA GLN A 178 -3.24 0.70 -1.00
C GLN A 178 -3.39 2.03 -0.27
N GLU A 179 -2.63 3.05 -0.66
CA GLU A 179 -2.53 4.32 0.09
C GLU A 179 -3.27 5.48 -0.60
N ALA A 180 -3.49 5.41 -1.93
CA ALA A 180 -4.01 6.52 -2.72
C ALA A 180 -5.14 6.09 -3.68
N PRO A 181 -5.96 7.04 -4.18
CA PRO A 181 -6.94 6.77 -5.22
C PRO A 181 -6.28 6.21 -6.48
N VAL A 182 -6.72 5.02 -6.89
CA VAL A 182 -6.17 4.24 -8.01
C VAL A 182 -6.29 5.01 -9.34
N SER A 183 -5.15 5.41 -9.92
CA SER A 183 -5.07 5.97 -11.27
C SER A 183 -3.64 5.89 -11.83
N LEU A 184 -3.48 5.66 -13.14
CA LEU A 184 -2.17 5.71 -13.80
C LEU A 184 -1.52 7.10 -13.71
N GLN A 185 -2.32 8.17 -13.85
CA GLN A 185 -1.83 9.54 -13.71
C GLN A 185 -1.30 9.82 -12.31
N GLY A 186 -2.02 9.40 -11.27
CA GLY A 186 -1.59 9.59 -9.89
C GLY A 186 -0.36 8.75 -9.56
N PHE A 187 -0.27 7.52 -10.08
CA PHE A 187 0.91 6.68 -9.92
C PHE A 187 2.15 7.29 -10.60
N LEU A 188 2.02 7.81 -11.82
CA LEU A 188 3.10 8.51 -12.51
C LEU A 188 3.59 9.73 -11.73
N HIS A 189 2.65 10.51 -11.15
CA HIS A 189 3.00 11.64 -10.28
C HIS A 189 3.74 11.18 -9.01
N TYR A 190 3.27 10.10 -8.38
CA TYR A 190 3.90 9.48 -7.21
C TYR A 190 5.33 9.01 -7.49
N LEU A 191 5.58 8.42 -8.67
CA LEU A 191 6.93 8.07 -9.11
C LEU A 191 7.81 9.31 -9.31
N ALA A 192 7.27 10.36 -9.94
CA ALA A 192 8.00 11.59 -10.25
C ALA A 192 8.33 12.45 -9.02
N SER A 193 7.50 12.41 -7.97
CA SER A 193 7.71 13.17 -6.73
C SER A 193 8.87 12.65 -5.87
N GLY A 194 9.47 11.50 -6.23
CA GLY A 194 10.67 10.98 -5.58
C GLY A 194 10.43 10.26 -4.25
N GLU A 195 9.16 9.98 -3.91
CA GLU A 195 8.81 9.04 -2.83
C GLU A 195 9.25 7.59 -3.16
N ALA A 196 9.59 7.35 -4.43
CA ALA A 196 10.18 6.14 -5.01
C ALA A 196 11.64 5.85 -4.63
N GLN A 197 12.06 6.15 -3.40
CA GLN A 197 13.38 5.74 -2.91
C GLN A 197 13.27 4.46 -2.09
N VAL A 198 13.30 3.34 -2.78
CA VAL A 198 13.33 2.02 -2.16
C VAL A 198 14.69 1.83 -1.47
N LYS A 199 14.64 1.69 -0.15
CA LYS A 199 15.77 1.17 0.62
C LYS A 199 15.82 -0.34 0.37
N ARG A 200 16.86 -0.82 -0.29
CA ARG A 200 17.16 -2.27 -0.28
C ARG A 200 17.50 -2.65 1.16
N ASP A 201 16.79 -3.62 1.71
CA ASP A 201 17.15 -4.21 3.00
C ASP A 201 18.36 -5.13 2.79
N MET A 202 19.55 -4.57 2.95
CA MET A 202 20.82 -5.27 2.73
C MET A 202 21.19 -6.23 3.87
N GLU A 203 20.36 -6.33 4.91
CA GLU A 203 20.57 -7.24 6.04
C GLU A 203 20.27 -8.71 5.68
N GLN A 204 19.70 -8.97 4.49
CA GLN A 204 19.59 -10.32 3.97
C GLN A 204 21.00 -10.88 3.72
N GLY A 205 21.42 -11.83 4.56
CA GLY A 205 22.70 -12.54 4.57
C GLY A 205 23.07 -13.29 3.28
N ARG A 206 23.15 -12.56 2.16
CA ARG A 206 23.72 -13.00 0.89
C ARG A 206 25.23 -12.81 0.94
N ASP A 207 25.94 -13.74 0.33
CA ASP A 207 27.41 -13.73 0.28
C ASP A 207 27.92 -12.77 -0.81
N GLU A 208 27.74 -11.46 -0.56
CA GLU A 208 28.05 -10.39 -1.52
C GLU A 208 28.74 -9.20 -0.83
N VAL A 209 29.65 -8.52 -1.55
CA VAL A 209 30.27 -7.28 -1.09
C VAL A 209 29.22 -6.19 -0.96
N ARG A 210 29.16 -5.52 0.18
CA ARG A 210 28.20 -4.41 0.40
C ARG A 210 28.87 -3.06 0.16
N ILE A 211 28.23 -2.18 -0.61
CA ILE A 211 28.68 -0.80 -0.83
C ILE A 211 27.62 0.18 -0.35
N MET A 212 27.98 1.05 0.59
CA MET A 212 27.06 2.02 1.17
C MET A 212 27.76 3.29 1.63
N THR A 213 26.98 4.28 2.04
CA THR A 213 27.53 5.49 2.66
C THR A 213 27.88 5.26 4.13
N VAL A 214 28.83 6.03 4.67
CA VAL A 214 29.17 6.00 6.10
C VAL A 214 27.94 6.24 6.99
N HIS A 215 27.02 7.12 6.57
CA HIS A 215 25.76 7.36 7.27
C HIS A 215 24.85 6.12 7.27
N GLY A 216 24.75 5.43 6.13
CA GLY A 216 23.95 4.21 6.00
C GLY A 216 24.51 3.03 6.79
N ALA A 217 25.81 3.01 7.06
CA ALA A 217 26.48 1.97 7.83
C ALA A 217 26.35 2.12 9.36
N LYS A 218 25.69 3.17 9.86
CA LYS A 218 25.57 3.41 11.30
C LYS A 218 24.82 2.25 11.96
N GLY A 219 25.47 1.60 12.91
CA GLY A 219 24.91 0.44 13.63
C GLY A 219 25.20 -0.91 12.94
N LEU A 220 25.72 -0.90 11.72
CA LEU A 220 26.21 -2.11 11.05
C LEU A 220 27.67 -2.38 11.40
N GLU A 221 28.09 -3.63 11.23
CA GLU A 221 29.49 -4.06 11.36
C GLU A 221 29.86 -5.03 10.22
N ALA A 222 31.16 -5.09 9.90
CA ALA A 222 31.71 -6.06 8.96
C ALA A 222 33.12 -6.48 9.39
N GLU A 223 33.52 -7.70 9.04
CA GLU A 223 34.86 -8.19 9.38
C GLU A 223 35.94 -7.36 8.68
N ILE A 224 35.69 -6.98 7.42
CA ILE A 224 36.62 -6.20 6.61
C ILE A 224 35.92 -4.94 6.07
N VAL A 225 36.49 -3.76 6.33
CA VAL A 225 35.99 -2.48 5.82
C VAL A 225 37.02 -1.79 4.93
N PHE A 226 36.58 -1.32 3.76
CA PHE A 226 37.36 -0.48 2.86
C PHE A 226 36.83 0.95 2.84
N LEU A 227 37.73 1.92 2.96
CA LEU A 227 37.50 3.35 2.72
C LEU A 227 38.26 3.77 1.46
N PRO A 228 37.67 3.63 0.26
CA PRO A 228 38.41 3.76 -1.00
C PRO A 228 38.70 5.21 -1.42
N ASP A 229 37.93 6.19 -0.94
CA ASP A 229 38.11 7.61 -1.26
C ASP A 229 38.12 8.46 0.02
N THR A 230 39.33 8.74 0.53
CA THR A 230 39.54 9.47 1.79
C THR A 230 40.33 10.77 1.62
N CYS A 231 40.65 11.17 0.37
CA CYS A 231 41.40 12.39 0.07
C CYS A 231 40.53 13.65 -0.06
N ALA A 232 39.20 13.51 -0.13
CA ALA A 232 38.29 14.63 -0.33
C ALA A 232 37.79 15.27 0.97
N MET A 233 37.83 16.61 1.02
CA MET A 233 37.19 17.41 2.09
C MET A 233 35.74 17.75 1.73
N PRO A 234 34.88 18.11 2.70
CA PRO A 234 33.59 18.68 2.38
C PRO A 234 33.81 19.95 1.57
N ALA A 235 33.32 19.97 0.33
CA ALA A 235 33.10 21.24 -0.34
C ALA A 235 32.03 21.95 0.52
N GLY A 236 32.44 22.93 1.33
CA GLY A 236 31.50 23.74 2.10
C GLY A 236 30.39 24.22 1.16
N GLU A 237 29.15 24.27 1.65
CA GLU A 237 28.01 24.65 0.82
C GLU A 237 28.34 25.92 0.03
N ARG A 238 28.39 25.79 -1.30
CA ARG A 238 28.39 26.94 -2.19
C ARG A 238 26.98 27.55 -2.11
N GLY A 239 26.73 28.37 -1.10
CA GLY A 239 25.54 29.21 -1.06
C GLY A 239 24.45 28.81 -0.07
N GLY A 240 24.81 28.49 1.17
CA GLY A 240 23.91 28.82 2.27
C GLY A 240 23.92 30.33 2.48
N THR A 241 23.07 31.08 1.76
CA THR A 241 22.89 32.52 1.98
C THR A 241 22.27 32.78 3.35
N LEU A 242 21.57 31.82 3.94
CA LEU A 242 20.96 31.95 5.24
C LEU A 242 21.94 31.55 6.36
N LEU A 243 22.14 32.43 7.35
CA LEU A 243 22.92 32.16 8.55
C LEU A 243 22.11 32.51 9.79
N GLU A 244 22.17 31.64 10.78
CA GLU A 244 21.71 31.94 12.14
C GLU A 244 22.81 32.70 12.89
N ILE A 245 22.45 33.85 13.44
CA ILE A 245 23.31 34.70 14.27
C ILE A 245 22.67 34.75 15.66
N PRO A 246 23.35 34.26 16.71
CA PRO A 246 22.82 34.29 18.06
C PRO A 246 22.45 35.70 18.49
N ALA A 247 21.34 35.84 19.23
CA ALA A 247 20.94 37.12 19.80
C ALA A 247 22.06 37.68 20.69
N GLN A 248 22.53 38.90 20.39
CA GLN A 248 23.45 39.61 21.28
C GLN A 248 22.65 40.28 22.40
N VAL A 249 23.14 40.21 23.63
CA VAL A 249 22.50 40.71 24.88
C VAL A 249 22.07 42.19 24.80
N THR A 250 22.63 42.95 23.86
CA THR A 250 22.35 44.37 23.62
C THR A 250 21.17 44.64 22.69
N MET A 251 20.53 43.63 22.10
CA MET A 251 19.40 43.81 21.19
C MET A 251 18.05 43.60 21.89
N PRO A 252 16.98 44.32 21.46
CA PRO A 252 15.67 44.23 22.10
C PRO A 252 14.92 42.92 21.82
N ASP A 253 15.39 42.11 20.87
CA ASP A 253 14.82 40.81 20.53
C ASP A 253 15.73 39.68 21.05
N PRO A 254 15.24 38.83 21.97
CA PRO A 254 16.03 37.73 22.54
C PRO A 254 16.13 36.51 21.61
N ALA A 255 15.50 36.51 20.44
CA ALA A 255 15.52 35.39 19.51
C ALA A 255 16.73 35.42 18.55
N ASP A 256 17.24 34.25 18.18
CA ASP A 256 18.28 34.10 17.17
C ASP A 256 17.82 34.73 15.84
N HIS A 257 18.73 35.45 15.18
CA HIS A 257 18.45 36.14 13.94
C HIS A 257 18.83 35.28 12.74
N ILE A 258 17.94 35.21 11.76
CA ILE A 258 18.21 34.57 10.47
C ILE A 258 18.60 35.66 9.47
N VAL A 259 19.85 35.63 8.99
CA VAL A 259 20.42 36.64 8.09
C VAL A 259 20.68 36.05 6.72
N TRP A 260 20.17 36.72 5.68
CA TRP A 260 20.53 36.46 4.30
C TRP A 260 21.81 37.23 3.92
N VAL A 261 22.88 36.51 3.59
CA VAL A 261 24.20 37.04 3.23
C VAL A 261 24.42 36.92 1.72
N PRO A 262 24.17 37.98 0.94
CA PRO A 262 24.35 37.94 -0.50
C PRO A 262 25.83 37.77 -0.89
N PRO A 263 26.12 37.23 -2.09
CA PRO A 263 27.49 37.13 -2.59
C PRO A 263 28.18 38.50 -2.65
N GLY A 264 29.42 38.60 -2.17
CA GLY A 264 30.23 39.83 -2.25
C GLY A 264 29.91 40.92 -1.24
N SER A 265 28.98 40.71 -0.29
CA SER A 265 28.72 41.68 0.78
C SER A 265 29.89 41.80 1.77
N ILE A 266 30.10 43.01 2.29
CA ILE A 266 31.07 43.32 3.35
C ILE A 266 30.76 42.41 4.55
N MET A 267 31.71 41.55 4.88
CA MET A 267 31.57 40.56 5.95
C MET A 267 31.69 41.28 7.30
N HIS A 268 30.56 41.67 7.88
CA HIS A 268 30.50 42.15 9.26
C HIS A 268 30.99 41.04 10.22
N ASP A 269 31.60 41.42 11.33
CA ASP A 269 32.24 40.45 12.24
C ASP A 269 31.28 39.36 12.75
N PRO A 270 30.00 39.64 13.12
CA PRO A 270 29.05 38.60 13.48
C PRO A 270 28.80 37.56 12.36
N ILE A 271 28.84 37.98 11.09
CA ILE A 271 28.69 37.09 9.92
C ILE A 271 29.95 36.24 9.74
N LYS A 272 31.15 36.80 9.96
CA LYS A 272 32.41 36.05 9.90
C LYS A 272 32.45 34.99 11.00
N GLU A 273 32.09 35.35 12.22
CA GLU A 273 32.04 34.46 13.38
C GLU A 273 31.04 33.33 13.14
N ALA A 274 29.81 33.64 12.71
CA ALA A 274 28.80 32.63 12.41
C ALA A 274 29.25 31.66 11.29
N LYS A 275 29.87 32.17 10.22
CA LYS A 275 30.45 31.31 9.16
C LYS A 275 31.61 30.45 9.67
N GLY A 276 32.47 31.00 10.54
CA GLY A 276 33.55 30.27 11.20
C GLY A 276 33.00 29.12 12.04
N ALA A 277 32.10 29.42 12.96
CA ALA A 277 31.46 28.44 13.84
C ALA A 277 30.71 27.35 13.06
N ARG A 278 30.03 27.72 11.97
CA ARG A 278 29.38 26.74 11.08
C ARG A 278 30.40 25.84 10.39
N LYS A 279 31.47 26.40 9.85
CA LYS A 279 32.56 25.63 9.22
C LYS A 279 33.23 24.69 10.21
N ASP A 280 33.44 25.13 11.45
CA ASP A 280 34.01 24.31 12.51
C ASP A 280 33.07 23.16 12.89
N ARG A 281 31.76 23.42 13.02
CA ARG A 281 30.74 22.36 13.21
C ARG A 281 30.69 21.36 12.05
N GLU A 282 30.75 21.82 10.80
CA GLU A 282 30.81 20.96 9.62
C GLU A 282 32.07 20.07 9.63
N LEU A 283 33.20 20.62 10.10
CA LEU A 283 34.45 19.89 10.22
C LEU A 283 34.42 18.87 11.37
N GLU A 284 33.83 19.22 12.51
CA GLU A 284 33.60 18.30 13.61
C GLU A 284 32.72 17.12 13.18
N GLU A 285 31.66 17.38 12.43
CA GLU A 285 30.80 16.31 11.89
C GLU A 285 31.56 15.44 10.89
N TYR A 286 32.37 16.04 10.01
CA TYR A 286 33.25 15.31 9.11
C TYR A 286 34.21 14.38 9.85
N ASN A 287 34.74 14.80 11.01
CA ASN A 287 35.60 13.97 11.85
C ASN A 287 34.81 12.87 12.59
N ARG A 288 33.58 13.15 13.04
CA ARG A 288 32.69 12.13 13.64
C ARG A 288 32.36 11.03 12.63
N LEU A 289 32.14 11.37 11.37
CA LEU A 289 31.92 10.39 10.31
C LEU A 289 33.16 9.50 10.08
N LEU A 290 34.38 10.05 10.15
CA LEU A 290 35.59 9.22 10.10
C LEU A 290 35.61 8.19 11.23
N TYR A 291 35.33 8.64 12.46
CA TYR A 291 35.24 7.74 13.61
C TYR A 291 34.20 6.63 13.40
N VAL A 292 33.01 6.98 12.90
CA VAL A 292 31.97 5.99 12.58
C VAL A 292 32.50 4.99 11.54
N ALA A 293 33.11 5.47 10.45
CA ALA A 293 33.62 4.63 9.37
C ALA A 293 34.70 3.65 9.86
N MET A 294 35.68 4.14 10.62
CA MET A 294 36.78 3.31 11.16
C MET A 294 36.27 2.25 12.16
N THR A 295 35.25 2.59 12.95
CA THR A 295 34.67 1.68 13.96
C THR A 295 33.65 0.68 13.38
N ARG A 296 33.38 0.69 12.07
CA ARG A 296 32.58 -0.37 11.42
C ARG A 296 33.40 -1.65 11.20
N ALA A 297 34.73 -1.54 11.17
CA ALA A 297 35.63 -2.66 10.96
C ALA A 297 35.81 -3.47 12.23
N ARG A 298 35.59 -4.78 12.15
CA ARG A 298 35.85 -5.68 13.27
C ARG A 298 37.27 -6.26 13.25
N ASP A 299 37.76 -6.71 12.09
CA ASP A 299 39.08 -7.33 11.98
C ASP A 299 40.07 -6.51 11.14
N ARG A 300 39.64 -5.98 9.99
CA ARG A 300 40.52 -5.27 9.06
C ARG A 300 39.91 -3.97 8.56
N LEU A 301 40.73 -2.92 8.55
CA LEU A 301 40.40 -1.61 7.98
C LEU A 301 41.41 -1.26 6.89
N TYR A 302 40.93 -1.05 5.67
CA TYR A 302 41.72 -0.57 4.54
C TYR A 302 41.36 0.89 4.27
N VAL A 303 42.36 1.76 4.27
CA VAL A 303 42.20 3.19 3.99
C VAL A 303 42.96 3.54 2.73
N CYS A 304 42.26 3.97 1.70
CA CYS A 304 42.83 4.28 0.39
C CYS A 304 42.62 5.75 0.04
N GLY A 305 43.52 6.27 -0.79
CA GLY A 305 43.49 7.62 -1.31
C GLY A 305 44.00 7.65 -2.74
N TRP A 306 43.67 8.73 -3.45
CA TRP A 306 44.14 8.98 -4.81
C TRP A 306 44.53 10.45 -4.95
N GLU A 307 45.47 10.74 -5.85
CA GLU A 307 45.96 12.10 -6.11
C GLU A 307 45.66 12.54 -7.55
N THR A 308 45.27 13.81 -7.72
CA THR A 308 44.96 14.43 -9.02
C THR A 308 46.08 15.33 -9.55
N GLY A 309 47.31 15.12 -9.09
CA GLY A 309 48.42 16.06 -9.28
C GLY A 309 48.36 17.31 -8.39
N ARG A 310 47.30 17.47 -7.58
CA ARG A 310 47.25 18.40 -6.45
C ARG A 310 47.44 17.62 -5.15
N LYS A 311 48.21 18.19 -4.21
CA LYS A 311 48.38 17.59 -2.89
C LYS A 311 47.03 17.46 -2.18
N PRO A 312 46.75 16.32 -1.53
CA PRO A 312 45.54 16.15 -0.74
C PRO A 312 45.49 17.17 0.41
N PRO A 313 44.31 17.69 0.77
CA PRO A 313 44.18 18.64 1.88
C PRO A 313 44.70 18.03 3.19
N GLU A 314 45.38 18.84 4.03
CA GLU A 314 45.98 18.34 5.28
C GLU A 314 44.97 17.67 6.23
N ARG A 315 43.72 18.17 6.25
CA ARG A 315 42.65 17.64 7.12
C ARG A 315 41.77 16.59 6.47
N CYS A 316 42.12 16.06 5.28
CA CYS A 316 41.36 14.96 4.71
C CYS A 316 41.52 13.69 5.56
N TRP A 317 40.54 12.78 5.50
CA TRP A 317 40.56 11.52 6.25
C TRP A 317 41.84 10.72 6.06
N TYR A 318 42.38 10.64 4.83
CA TYR A 318 43.63 9.93 4.55
C TYR A 318 44.78 10.46 5.42
N ASN A 319 44.98 11.78 5.39
CA ASN A 319 46.07 12.43 6.12
C ASN A 319 45.86 12.38 7.65
N LEU A 320 44.62 12.50 8.13
CA LEU A 320 44.32 12.35 9.55
C LEU A 320 44.64 10.94 10.06
N VAL A 321 44.29 9.91 9.30
CA VAL A 321 44.62 8.51 9.63
C VAL A 321 46.13 8.29 9.55
N TRP A 322 46.78 8.78 8.50
CA TRP A 322 48.23 8.68 8.35
C TRP A 322 48.98 9.34 9.51
N GLU A 323 48.63 10.56 9.89
CA GLU A 323 49.26 11.27 11.01
C GLU A 323 49.11 10.53 12.34
N GLY A 324 47.98 9.85 12.55
CA GLY A 324 47.74 9.02 13.73
C GLY A 324 48.50 7.68 13.73
N LEU A 325 48.81 7.13 12.55
CA LEU A 325 49.35 5.77 12.42
C LEU A 325 50.81 5.70 11.94
N LYS A 326 51.39 6.77 11.38
CA LYS A 326 52.74 6.77 10.76
C LYS A 326 53.88 6.29 11.67
N GLY A 327 53.71 6.37 13.00
CA GLY A 327 54.67 5.86 13.98
C GLY A 327 54.47 4.39 14.38
N LEU A 328 53.38 3.76 13.95
CA LEU A 328 52.98 2.40 14.29
C LEU A 328 52.99 1.44 13.10
N VAL A 329 52.82 1.97 11.88
CA VAL A 329 52.80 1.18 10.64
C VAL A 329 54.21 0.79 10.20
N ARG A 330 54.32 -0.35 9.53
CA ARG A 330 55.52 -0.79 8.81
C ARG A 330 55.25 -0.82 7.31
N GLU A 331 56.30 -0.58 6.55
CA GLU A 331 56.29 -0.76 5.09
C GLU A 331 56.31 -2.25 4.78
N VAL A 332 55.35 -2.70 3.97
CA VAL A 332 55.22 -4.11 3.54
C VAL A 332 54.91 -4.11 2.05
N GLU A 333 55.52 -5.01 1.30
CA GLU A 333 55.16 -5.26 -0.10
C GLU A 333 53.93 -6.17 -0.13
N ASP A 334 52.87 -5.72 -0.80
CA ASP A 334 51.67 -6.51 -0.98
C ASP A 334 51.93 -7.66 -1.96
N ALA A 335 51.65 -8.89 -1.53
CA ALA A 335 52.04 -10.09 -2.28
C ALA A 335 51.29 -10.24 -3.62
N ASP A 336 50.10 -9.66 -3.74
CA ASP A 336 49.25 -9.80 -4.92
C ASP A 336 49.50 -8.69 -5.94
N SER A 337 49.66 -7.44 -5.47
CA SER A 337 49.85 -6.27 -6.34
C SER A 337 51.32 -5.91 -6.58
N GLY A 338 52.24 -6.34 -5.71
CA GLY A 338 53.63 -5.88 -5.69
C GLY A 338 53.76 -4.40 -5.28
N GLU A 339 52.68 -3.79 -4.79
CA GLU A 339 52.69 -2.40 -4.35
C GLU A 339 53.11 -2.29 -2.87
N THR A 340 53.80 -1.21 -2.55
CA THR A 340 54.14 -0.88 -1.17
C THR A 340 52.88 -0.45 -0.40
N VAL A 341 52.56 -1.15 0.68
CA VAL A 341 51.48 -0.82 1.60
C VAL A 341 52.02 -0.54 3.01
N TRP A 342 51.34 0.36 3.73
CA TRP A 342 51.62 0.64 5.13
C TRP A 342 50.69 -0.19 6.02
N ARG A 343 51.28 -1.10 6.80
CA ARG A 343 50.51 -2.07 7.59
C ARG A 343 50.79 -1.90 9.08
N TYR A 344 49.72 -1.76 9.85
CA TYR A 344 49.71 -1.99 11.29
C TYR A 344 48.99 -3.31 11.53
N GLU A 345 49.58 -4.20 12.32
CA GLU A 345 49.04 -5.53 12.58
C GLU A 345 49.18 -5.85 14.07
N SER A 346 48.12 -6.38 14.65
CA SER A 346 48.09 -6.91 16.01
C SER A 346 47.74 -8.40 15.95
N GLY A 347 48.32 -9.20 16.84
CA GLY A 347 48.03 -10.63 16.91
C GLY A 347 46.60 -10.89 17.40
N GLN A 348 46.00 -12.00 16.93
CA GLN A 348 44.72 -12.48 17.43
C GLN A 348 44.85 -12.89 18.91
N ALA A 349 44.30 -12.08 19.81
CA ALA A 349 44.34 -12.35 21.25
C ALA A 349 43.17 -13.24 21.74
N ALA A 350 42.04 -13.22 21.03
CA ALA A 350 40.84 -13.95 21.40
C ALA A 350 40.80 -15.34 20.73
N ALA A 351 40.44 -16.37 21.50
CA ALA A 351 40.22 -17.71 20.96
C ALA A 351 39.08 -17.72 19.93
N LEU A 352 39.23 -18.54 18.89
CA LEU A 352 38.17 -18.79 17.90
C LEU A 352 36.93 -19.31 18.64
N LYS A 353 35.78 -18.65 18.41
CA LYS A 353 34.49 -19.23 18.81
C LYS A 353 34.12 -20.25 17.74
N ASP A 354 33.81 -21.48 18.13
CA ASP A 354 33.20 -22.47 17.25
C ASP A 354 31.84 -21.94 16.80
N GLN A 355 31.82 -21.29 15.63
CA GLN A 355 30.59 -21.01 14.92
C GLN A 355 30.38 -22.17 13.96
N PRO A 356 29.30 -22.96 14.10
CA PRO A 356 28.99 -23.98 13.12
C PRO A 356 28.87 -23.28 11.77
N GLU A 357 29.71 -23.69 10.83
CA GLU A 357 29.70 -23.18 9.48
C GLU A 357 28.26 -23.34 8.97
N ARG A 358 27.59 -22.22 8.72
CA ARG A 358 26.26 -22.23 8.09
C ARG A 358 26.52 -22.61 6.64
N GLU A 359 26.71 -23.90 6.40
CA GLU A 359 26.69 -24.48 5.07
C GLU A 359 25.41 -23.94 4.42
N ALA A 360 25.56 -23.31 3.26
CA ALA A 360 24.43 -23.00 2.40
C ALA A 360 23.75 -24.34 2.16
N ALA A 361 22.69 -24.61 2.91
CA ALA A 361 21.99 -25.86 2.85
C ALA A 361 21.65 -26.08 1.38
N ALA A 362 22.22 -27.13 0.79
CA ALA A 362 21.86 -27.55 -0.56
C ALA A 362 20.34 -27.56 -0.58
N ALA A 363 19.75 -26.75 -1.46
CA ALA A 363 18.30 -26.52 -1.48
C ALA A 363 17.63 -27.89 -1.43
N ALA A 364 17.01 -28.20 -0.29
CA ALA A 364 16.36 -29.49 -0.12
C ALA A 364 15.37 -29.65 -1.27
N PRO A 365 15.26 -30.85 -1.87
CA PRO A 365 14.30 -31.06 -2.95
C PRO A 365 12.94 -30.57 -2.45
N LEU A 366 12.33 -29.69 -3.24
CA LEU A 366 11.06 -29.08 -2.88
C LEU A 366 10.09 -30.20 -2.50
N PRO A 367 9.47 -30.12 -1.30
CA PRO A 367 8.54 -31.15 -0.87
C PRO A 367 7.42 -31.27 -1.90
N GLN A 368 6.85 -32.48 -2.05
CA GLN A 368 5.91 -32.79 -3.12
C GLN A 368 4.72 -31.81 -3.19
N TRP A 369 4.28 -31.28 -2.05
CA TRP A 369 3.23 -30.27 -1.99
C TRP A 369 3.59 -28.96 -2.72
N ALA A 370 4.87 -28.58 -2.79
CA ALA A 370 5.34 -27.38 -3.48
C ALA A 370 5.37 -27.53 -5.01
N GLN A 371 5.25 -28.76 -5.52
CA GLN A 371 5.12 -29.07 -6.95
C GLN A 371 3.66 -29.38 -7.34
N THR A 372 2.76 -29.46 -6.35
CA THR A 372 1.35 -29.74 -6.58
C THR A 372 0.64 -28.40 -6.73
N PRO A 373 -0.12 -28.16 -7.82
CA PRO A 373 -0.95 -26.98 -7.92
C PRO A 373 -1.87 -26.89 -6.69
N PRO A 374 -2.02 -25.71 -6.06
CA PRO A 374 -2.95 -25.56 -4.95
C PRO A 374 -4.36 -25.98 -5.40
N ALA A 375 -5.15 -26.51 -4.46
CA ALA A 375 -6.57 -26.76 -4.71
C ALA A 375 -7.23 -25.46 -5.17
N ALA A 376 -8.18 -25.55 -6.10
CA ALA A 376 -8.94 -24.39 -6.56
C ALA A 376 -9.50 -23.64 -5.34
N GLU A 377 -9.29 -22.32 -5.31
CA GLU A 377 -9.84 -21.51 -4.24
C GLU A 377 -11.35 -21.72 -4.18
N PRO A 378 -11.92 -21.95 -2.98
CA PRO A 378 -13.36 -22.07 -2.85
C PRO A 378 -14.01 -20.79 -3.38
N PRO A 379 -15.13 -20.89 -4.13
CA PRO A 379 -15.78 -19.73 -4.71
C PRO A 379 -16.11 -18.72 -3.62
N VAL A 380 -15.63 -17.48 -3.80
CA VAL A 380 -15.77 -16.39 -2.83
C VAL A 380 -17.25 -16.19 -2.53
N ALA A 381 -17.61 -16.25 -1.25
CA ALA A 381 -18.97 -16.00 -0.80
C ALA A 381 -19.39 -14.58 -1.20
N LEU A 382 -20.59 -14.42 -1.76
CA LEU A 382 -21.08 -13.12 -2.19
C LEU A 382 -21.59 -12.35 -0.97
N PRO A 383 -21.02 -11.18 -0.62
CA PRO A 383 -21.54 -10.36 0.47
C PRO A 383 -22.87 -9.73 0.03
N VAL A 384 -23.95 -10.04 0.73
CA VAL A 384 -25.29 -9.53 0.41
C VAL A 384 -26.00 -9.07 1.68
N ALA A 385 -26.46 -7.82 1.69
CA ALA A 385 -27.38 -7.39 2.74
C ALA A 385 -28.75 -8.07 2.54
N PRO A 386 -29.46 -8.51 3.60
CA PRO A 386 -30.78 -9.15 3.49
C PRO A 386 -31.81 -8.37 2.64
N SER A 387 -31.76 -7.04 2.68
CA SER A 387 -32.63 -6.16 1.89
C SER A 387 -32.25 -6.06 0.42
N ALA A 388 -31.03 -6.47 0.04
CA ALA A 388 -30.47 -6.42 -1.30
C ALA A 388 -30.42 -7.81 -1.98
N LEU A 389 -31.07 -8.82 -1.41
CA LEU A 389 -31.10 -10.17 -1.97
C LEU A 389 -31.70 -10.16 -3.39
N PRO A 390 -31.06 -10.79 -4.40
CA PRO A 390 -31.49 -10.77 -5.80
C PRO A 390 -32.93 -11.28 -6.04
N VAL A 391 -33.44 -12.09 -5.10
CA VAL A 391 -34.83 -12.55 -5.07
C VAL A 391 -35.82 -11.38 -4.99
N ALA A 392 -35.44 -10.28 -4.32
CA ALA A 392 -36.24 -9.05 -4.22
C ALA A 392 -36.29 -8.22 -5.52
N GLN A 393 -35.33 -8.43 -6.45
CA GLN A 393 -35.19 -7.59 -7.65
C GLN A 393 -35.81 -8.18 -8.92
N GLY A 394 -36.28 -9.43 -8.91
CA GLY A 394 -36.78 -10.11 -10.12
C GLY A 394 -38.27 -10.46 -10.14
N ALA A 395 -39.08 -9.90 -9.24
CA ALA A 395 -40.49 -9.76 -9.55
C ALA A 395 -40.62 -8.54 -10.46
N GLU A 396 -41.08 -8.73 -11.70
CA GLU A 396 -41.53 -7.62 -12.55
C GLU A 396 -42.36 -6.68 -11.68
N SER A 397 -41.92 -5.44 -11.55
CA SER A 397 -42.64 -4.40 -10.83
C SER A 397 -44.05 -4.30 -11.40
N LEU A 398 -45.03 -4.92 -10.72
CA LEU A 398 -46.44 -4.64 -10.93
C LEU A 398 -46.61 -3.12 -10.83
N PRO A 399 -47.19 -2.44 -11.84
CA PRO A 399 -47.31 -0.99 -11.82
C PRO A 399 -48.18 -0.59 -10.62
N GLY A 400 -47.54 -0.09 -9.56
CA GLY A 400 -48.24 0.41 -8.36
C GLY A 400 -47.64 0.00 -7.00
N GLN A 401 -46.71 -0.95 -6.94
CA GLN A 401 -46.06 -1.36 -5.67
C GLN A 401 -44.53 -1.25 -5.74
N SER A 402 -44.02 -0.07 -6.11
CA SER A 402 -42.62 0.25 -5.87
C SER A 402 -42.40 0.48 -4.38
N VAL A 403 -41.68 -0.45 -3.73
CA VAL A 403 -41.00 -0.17 -2.46
C VAL A 403 -39.97 0.90 -2.79
N ARG A 404 -40.32 2.17 -2.56
CA ARG A 404 -39.50 3.32 -2.92
C ARG A 404 -38.11 3.17 -2.32
N SER A 405 -37.10 3.21 -3.19
CA SER A 405 -35.69 3.31 -2.82
C SER A 405 -35.48 4.58 -1.97
N PRO A 406 -34.58 4.58 -0.96
CA PRO A 406 -34.31 5.71 -0.06
C PRO A 406 -33.94 7.05 -0.74
N LEU A 407 -33.78 7.07 -2.06
CA LEU A 407 -33.39 8.24 -2.84
C LEU A 407 -34.53 8.91 -3.63
N GLU A 408 -35.78 8.41 -3.57
CA GLU A 408 -36.88 9.02 -4.31
C GLU A 408 -38.03 9.55 -3.41
N MET A 409 -38.00 10.88 -3.26
CA MET A 409 -39.08 11.81 -2.88
C MET A 409 -39.36 12.10 -1.38
N ALA A 410 -38.94 13.30 -0.98
CA ALA A 410 -39.69 14.30 -0.23
C ALA A 410 -40.37 13.88 1.09
N ASP A 411 -39.58 13.91 2.18
CA ASP A 411 -39.89 14.56 3.47
C ASP A 411 -38.84 14.13 4.50
N GLY A 412 -37.85 14.98 4.82
CA GLY A 412 -36.84 14.70 5.86
C GLY A 412 -37.46 14.37 7.23
N ALA A 413 -38.67 14.88 7.48
CA ALA A 413 -39.48 14.56 8.64
C ALA A 413 -39.88 13.07 8.72
N ARG A 414 -40.14 12.39 7.60
CA ARG A 414 -40.56 10.97 7.60
C ARG A 414 -39.42 10.02 7.95
N PHE A 415 -38.23 10.31 7.42
CA PHE A 415 -37.03 9.54 7.74
C PHE A 415 -36.62 9.73 9.21
N ALA A 416 -36.64 10.98 9.69
CA ALA A 416 -36.41 11.30 11.10
C ALA A 416 -37.43 10.62 12.02
N ARG A 417 -38.72 10.61 11.65
CA ARG A 417 -39.78 9.89 12.38
C ARG A 417 -39.48 8.40 12.51
N GLY A 418 -39.10 7.73 11.43
CA GLY A 418 -38.79 6.30 11.44
C GLY A 418 -37.62 5.95 12.37
N GLN A 419 -36.52 6.71 12.26
CA GLN A 419 -35.34 6.51 13.12
C GLN A 419 -35.65 6.72 14.61
N ILE A 420 -36.46 7.75 14.93
CA ILE A 420 -36.85 8.04 16.31
C ILE A 420 -37.73 6.91 16.86
N ILE A 421 -38.69 6.39 16.08
CA ILE A 421 -39.55 5.28 16.52
C ILE A 421 -38.72 4.02 16.79
N HIS A 422 -37.78 3.67 15.90
CA HIS A 422 -36.92 2.49 16.10
C HIS A 422 -36.10 2.63 17.39
N ALA A 423 -35.44 3.76 17.61
CA ALA A 423 -34.65 4.00 18.81
C ALA A 423 -35.50 4.00 20.11
N LEU A 424 -36.74 4.50 20.05
CA LEU A 424 -37.65 4.43 21.19
C LEU A 424 -38.08 2.97 21.47
N LEU A 425 -38.43 2.20 20.44
CA LEU A 425 -38.79 0.78 20.58
C LEU A 425 -37.60 -0.11 20.98
N GLU A 426 -36.38 0.31 20.66
CA GLU A 426 -35.13 -0.33 21.10
C GLU A 426 -34.90 -0.11 22.60
N HIS A 427 -34.88 1.13 23.06
CA HIS A 427 -34.37 1.49 24.38
C HIS A 427 -35.43 1.60 25.49
N LEU A 428 -36.67 2.01 25.17
CA LEU A 428 -37.71 2.19 26.20
C LEU A 428 -38.08 0.91 26.96
N PRO A 429 -38.06 -0.31 26.36
CA PRO A 429 -38.33 -1.55 27.11
C PRO A 429 -37.40 -1.76 28.32
N ALA A 430 -36.15 -1.31 28.24
CA ALA A 430 -35.18 -1.43 29.33
C ALA A 430 -35.41 -0.42 30.49
N ILE A 431 -36.23 0.61 30.27
CA ILE A 431 -36.56 1.63 31.27
C ILE A 431 -37.80 1.19 32.06
N SER A 432 -37.85 1.55 33.36
CA SER A 432 -39.00 1.23 34.21
C SER A 432 -40.31 1.83 33.65
N PRO A 433 -41.46 1.13 33.73
CA PRO A 433 -42.72 1.60 33.13
C PRO A 433 -43.15 3.02 33.55
N HIS A 434 -42.84 3.41 34.79
CA HIS A 434 -43.16 4.73 35.33
C HIS A 434 -42.29 5.86 34.76
N GLU A 435 -41.11 5.56 34.24
CA GLU A 435 -40.14 6.54 33.71
C GLU A 435 -40.14 6.62 32.17
N ARG A 436 -40.67 5.60 31.47
CA ARG A 436 -40.67 5.51 30.00
C ARG A 436 -41.23 6.74 29.31
N ALA A 437 -42.38 7.27 29.76
CA ALA A 437 -43.00 8.44 29.15
C ALA A 437 -42.14 9.71 29.28
N ALA A 438 -41.46 9.89 30.42
CA ALA A 438 -40.56 11.02 30.64
C ALA A 438 -39.27 10.87 29.83
N ALA A 439 -38.73 9.66 29.73
CA ALA A 439 -37.56 9.35 28.91
C ALA A 439 -37.83 9.54 27.41
N ALA A 440 -39.00 9.09 26.92
CA ALA A 440 -39.43 9.27 25.54
C ALA A 440 -39.51 10.77 25.17
N ARG A 441 -40.14 11.60 26.01
CA ARG A 441 -40.20 13.06 25.81
C ARG A 441 -38.82 13.70 25.75
N LYS A 442 -37.91 13.34 26.66
CA LYS A 442 -36.53 13.84 26.65
C LYS A 442 -35.78 13.45 25.37
N PHE A 443 -35.92 12.19 24.93
CA PHE A 443 -35.26 11.67 23.74
C PHE A 443 -35.77 12.35 22.46
N VAL A 444 -37.09 12.47 22.31
CA VAL A 444 -37.71 13.12 21.16
C VAL A 444 -37.44 14.63 21.15
N ALA A 445 -37.37 15.28 22.31
CA ALA A 445 -36.97 16.68 22.38
C ALA A 445 -35.53 16.93 21.91
N ALA A 446 -34.62 15.99 22.16
CA ALA A 446 -33.20 16.11 21.79
C ALA A 446 -32.89 15.70 20.33
N ARG A 447 -33.74 14.88 19.71
CA ARG A 447 -33.48 14.33 18.36
C ARG A 447 -34.58 14.59 17.32
N GLY A 448 -35.69 15.20 17.74
CA GLY A 448 -36.88 15.43 16.92
C GLY A 448 -36.96 16.80 16.24
N ASP A 449 -35.84 17.52 16.06
CA ASP A 449 -35.81 18.90 15.52
C ASP A 449 -36.49 19.06 14.15
N ALA A 450 -36.51 17.99 13.36
CA ALA A 450 -37.19 17.94 12.06
C ALA A 450 -38.73 17.72 12.16
N LEU A 451 -39.29 17.47 13.35
CA LEU A 451 -40.71 17.20 13.59
C LEU A 451 -41.36 18.36 14.36
N GLY A 452 -42.58 18.74 13.97
CA GLY A 452 -43.38 19.73 14.71
C GLY A 452 -43.83 19.21 16.09
N GLU A 453 -44.14 20.12 17.03
CA GLU A 453 -44.51 19.75 18.42
C GLU A 453 -45.68 18.76 18.50
N ASP A 454 -46.74 18.99 17.72
CA ASP A 454 -47.89 18.07 17.65
C ASP A 454 -47.52 16.68 17.12
N GLU A 455 -46.52 16.60 16.24
CA GLU A 455 -46.06 15.33 15.67
C GLU A 455 -45.15 14.58 16.64
N ARG A 456 -44.35 15.28 17.44
CA ARG A 456 -43.54 14.70 18.52
C ARG A 456 -44.41 14.02 19.57
N GLU A 457 -45.47 14.70 20.04
CA GLU A 457 -46.39 14.12 21.04
C GLU A 457 -47.23 12.95 20.46
N ARG A 458 -47.62 13.02 19.18
CA ARG A 458 -48.25 11.89 18.49
C ARG A 458 -47.32 10.67 18.42
N LEU A 459 -46.06 10.86 18.03
CA LEU A 459 -45.06 9.80 17.94
C LEU A 459 -44.84 9.11 19.29
N ILE A 460 -44.71 9.90 20.37
CA ILE A 460 -44.57 9.36 21.73
C ILE A 460 -45.81 8.57 22.12
N SER A 461 -47.00 9.10 21.86
CA SER A 461 -48.27 8.43 22.19
C SER A 461 -48.43 7.11 21.44
N GLU A 462 -48.14 7.08 20.15
CA GLU A 462 -48.17 5.88 19.30
C GLU A 462 -47.17 4.81 19.79
N THR A 463 -45.94 5.23 20.10
CA THR A 463 -44.89 4.31 20.58
C THR A 463 -45.25 3.74 21.96
N MET A 464 -45.77 4.57 22.86
CA MET A 464 -46.22 4.13 24.17
C MET A 464 -47.41 3.18 24.08
N ALA A 465 -48.33 3.40 23.13
CA ALA A 465 -49.45 2.50 22.88
C ALA A 465 -48.96 1.11 22.43
N VAL A 466 -47.94 1.04 21.57
CA VAL A 466 -47.30 -0.24 21.18
C VAL A 466 -46.64 -0.92 22.38
N LEU A 467 -45.92 -0.18 23.23
CA LEU A 467 -45.24 -0.76 24.39
C LEU A 467 -46.19 -1.20 25.52
N GLN A 468 -47.38 -0.61 25.59
CA GLN A 468 -48.39 -0.90 26.63
C GLN A 468 -49.45 -1.90 26.17
N ASP A 469 -49.48 -2.27 24.89
CA ASP A 469 -50.41 -3.26 24.38
C ASP A 469 -50.04 -4.66 24.90
N GLU A 470 -50.95 -5.30 25.63
CA GLU A 470 -50.76 -6.64 26.20
C GLU A 470 -50.44 -7.69 25.12
N ARG A 471 -50.92 -7.49 23.88
CA ARG A 471 -50.64 -8.39 22.75
C ARG A 471 -49.17 -8.38 22.33
N PHE A 472 -48.44 -7.31 22.64
CA PHE A 472 -47.02 -7.15 22.30
C PHE A 472 -46.11 -7.34 23.52
N ALA A 473 -46.66 -7.67 24.70
CA ALA A 473 -45.89 -7.88 25.92
C ALA A 473 -44.74 -8.91 25.77
N PRO A 474 -44.90 -10.04 25.04
CA PRO A 474 -43.78 -10.98 24.81
C PRO A 474 -42.63 -10.38 23.99
N LEU A 475 -42.92 -9.39 23.13
CA LEU A 475 -41.89 -8.72 22.33
C LEU A 475 -41.02 -7.80 23.17
N PHE A 476 -41.56 -7.18 24.20
CA PHE A 476 -40.81 -6.21 25.02
C PHE A 476 -40.44 -6.76 26.41
N GLY A 477 -40.50 -8.09 26.54
CA GLY A 477 -40.12 -8.82 27.75
C GLY A 477 -38.60 -8.92 27.97
N PRO A 478 -38.17 -9.39 29.15
CA PRO A 478 -36.75 -9.44 29.53
C PRO A 478 -35.91 -10.43 28.71
N GLN A 479 -36.56 -11.38 28.02
CA GLN A 479 -35.90 -12.35 27.14
C GLN A 479 -35.89 -11.91 25.67
N SER A 480 -36.35 -10.69 25.38
CA SER A 480 -36.24 -10.11 24.04
C SER A 480 -34.94 -9.36 23.84
N LEU A 481 -34.37 -9.53 22.66
CA LEU A 481 -33.16 -8.84 22.19
C LEU A 481 -33.55 -7.84 21.10
N ALA A 482 -33.06 -6.61 21.22
CA ALA A 482 -33.22 -5.58 20.20
C ALA A 482 -31.94 -5.46 19.37
N GLU A 483 -32.06 -5.01 18.11
CA GLU A 483 -30.93 -4.66 17.24
C GLU A 483 -29.87 -5.78 17.13
N VAL A 484 -30.33 -7.01 16.94
CA VAL A 484 -29.47 -8.20 16.96
C VAL A 484 -28.65 -8.28 15.68
N PRO A 485 -27.30 -8.14 15.74
CA PRO A 485 -26.45 -8.30 14.58
C PRO A 485 -26.43 -9.77 14.16
N LEU A 486 -26.53 -10.00 12.85
CA LEU A 486 -26.56 -11.32 12.26
C LEU A 486 -25.53 -11.39 11.13
N ALA A 487 -24.71 -12.44 11.15
CA ALA A 487 -23.87 -12.85 10.03
C ALA A 487 -24.07 -14.35 9.78
N ALA A 488 -24.39 -14.74 8.55
CA ALA A 488 -24.62 -16.13 8.19
C ALA A 488 -24.15 -16.45 6.78
N LEU A 489 -23.65 -17.67 6.59
CA LEU A 489 -23.38 -18.26 5.27
C LEU A 489 -24.57 -19.12 4.87
N LEU A 490 -25.34 -18.64 3.90
CA LEU A 490 -26.47 -19.38 3.33
C LEU A 490 -25.99 -20.18 2.12
N GLN A 491 -25.92 -21.50 2.27
CA GLN A 491 -25.58 -22.42 1.19
C GLN A 491 -26.68 -22.44 0.12
N ARG A 492 -26.28 -22.46 -1.14
CA ARG A 492 -27.17 -22.53 -2.30
C ARG A 492 -27.16 -23.93 -2.89
N GLU A 493 -28.28 -24.34 -3.47
CA GLU A 493 -28.42 -25.63 -4.13
C GLU A 493 -27.78 -25.61 -5.52
N GLY A 494 -26.63 -26.29 -5.65
CA GLY A 494 -25.86 -26.44 -6.89
C GLY A 494 -24.37 -26.51 -6.58
N GLU A 495 -23.67 -27.54 -7.11
CA GLU A 495 -22.28 -27.87 -6.73
C GLU A 495 -21.25 -26.74 -6.97
N ASP A 496 -21.58 -25.72 -7.78
CA ASP A 496 -20.68 -24.63 -8.16
C ASP A 496 -21.19 -23.21 -7.81
N LEU A 497 -22.21 -23.07 -6.95
CA LEU A 497 -22.72 -21.74 -6.58
C LEU A 497 -22.07 -21.22 -5.28
N PRO A 498 -21.50 -20.00 -5.27
CA PRO A 498 -20.99 -19.41 -4.04
C PRO A 498 -22.13 -19.23 -3.04
N ALA A 499 -21.85 -19.53 -1.76
CA ALA A 499 -22.77 -19.24 -0.66
C ALA A 499 -23.03 -17.73 -0.57
N TYR A 500 -24.23 -17.35 -0.11
CA TYR A 500 -24.47 -15.96 0.25
C TYR A 500 -23.92 -15.69 1.65
N GLN A 501 -23.03 -14.71 1.76
CA GLN A 501 -22.65 -14.15 3.05
C GLN A 501 -23.63 -13.04 3.41
N VAL A 502 -24.61 -13.38 4.25
CA VAL A 502 -25.67 -12.47 4.68
C VAL A 502 -25.25 -11.78 5.96
N THR A 503 -25.13 -10.46 5.91
CA THR A 503 -24.90 -9.61 7.08
C THR A 503 -26.05 -8.63 7.25
N GLY A 504 -26.69 -8.61 8.42
CA GLY A 504 -27.82 -7.74 8.68
C GLY A 504 -28.07 -7.52 10.16
N GLN A 505 -29.10 -6.73 10.44
CA GLN A 505 -29.51 -6.38 11.80
C GLN A 505 -31.00 -6.67 11.92
N ILE A 506 -31.37 -7.48 12.92
CA ILE A 506 -32.76 -7.82 13.21
C ILE A 506 -33.26 -6.84 14.27
N ASP A 507 -34.28 -6.05 13.94
CA ASP A 507 -34.81 -5.02 14.86
C ASP A 507 -35.18 -5.62 16.23
N ARG A 508 -35.83 -6.80 16.23
CA ARG A 508 -36.16 -7.50 17.48
C ARG A 508 -36.31 -9.02 17.34
N ILE A 509 -35.82 -9.73 18.35
CA ILE A 509 -36.04 -11.15 18.56
C ILE A 509 -36.72 -11.33 19.93
N ALA A 510 -37.83 -12.04 19.98
CA ALA A 510 -38.42 -12.52 21.22
C ALA A 510 -38.18 -14.02 21.37
N ILE A 511 -37.49 -14.40 22.45
CA ILE A 511 -37.25 -15.80 22.80
C ILE A 511 -38.42 -16.25 23.66
N LEU A 512 -39.24 -17.15 23.12
CA LEU A 512 -40.34 -17.81 23.83
C LEU A 512 -39.90 -19.20 24.31
N ASP A 513 -40.74 -19.85 25.13
CA ASP A 513 -40.41 -21.16 25.72
C ASP A 513 -40.21 -22.25 24.65
N ASP A 514 -41.03 -22.26 23.60
CA ASP A 514 -41.05 -23.26 22.52
C ASP A 514 -40.68 -22.71 21.13
N ALA A 515 -40.56 -21.39 20.99
CA ALA A 515 -40.35 -20.73 19.71
C ALA A 515 -39.49 -19.46 19.79
N ILE A 516 -39.01 -19.00 18.63
CA ILE A 516 -38.35 -17.71 18.43
C ILE A 516 -39.24 -16.87 17.52
N LEU A 517 -39.53 -15.63 17.91
CA LEU A 517 -40.30 -14.69 17.10
C LEU A 517 -39.40 -13.55 16.62
N ILE A 518 -39.18 -13.49 15.32
CA ILE A 518 -38.49 -12.40 14.63
C ILE A 518 -39.49 -11.28 14.36
N VAL A 519 -39.14 -10.04 14.71
CA VAL A 519 -39.94 -8.86 14.38
C VAL A 519 -39.09 -7.81 13.70
N ASP A 520 -39.59 -7.32 12.58
CA ASP A 520 -39.00 -6.21 11.83
C ASP A 520 -40.03 -5.06 11.75
N TYR A 521 -39.55 -3.84 11.96
CA TYR A 521 -40.34 -2.63 12.14
C TYR A 521 -40.47 -1.89 10.81
N LYS A 522 -41.71 -1.69 10.36
CA LYS A 522 -41.99 -0.98 9.11
C LYS A 522 -42.83 0.27 9.33
N THR A 523 -42.29 1.38 8.86
CA THR A 523 -42.85 2.73 8.96
C THR A 523 -43.50 3.20 7.65
N ASN A 524 -43.43 2.41 6.57
CA ASN A 524 -43.81 2.81 5.21
C ASN A 524 -45.32 2.70 4.95
N ARG A 525 -45.89 3.62 4.14
CA ARG A 525 -47.33 3.69 3.83
C ARG A 525 -47.66 3.31 2.37
N PRO A 526 -48.83 2.67 2.12
CA PRO A 526 -49.77 2.12 3.10
C PRO A 526 -49.36 0.72 3.58
N PRO A 527 -49.65 0.35 4.85
CA PRO A 527 -49.37 -0.98 5.36
C PRO A 527 -50.20 -2.04 4.60
N ALA A 528 -49.61 -3.21 4.39
CA ALA A 528 -50.34 -4.36 3.86
C ALA A 528 -51.55 -4.66 4.76
N GLN A 529 -52.72 -4.89 4.16
CA GLN A 529 -53.92 -5.22 4.94
C GLN A 529 -53.97 -6.71 5.28
N ARG A 530 -53.51 -7.54 4.34
CA ARG A 530 -53.41 -8.99 4.48
C ARG A 530 -51.96 -9.45 4.36
N ALA A 531 -51.66 -10.64 4.88
CA ALA A 531 -50.30 -11.19 4.85
C ALA A 531 -49.82 -11.53 3.43
N GLU A 532 -50.75 -11.77 2.49
CA GLU A 532 -50.42 -12.03 1.09
C GLU A 532 -49.98 -10.76 0.33
N ASP A 533 -50.32 -9.59 0.86
CA ASP A 533 -49.99 -8.29 0.27
C ASP A 533 -48.63 -7.75 0.77
N ILE A 534 -47.89 -8.53 1.55
CA ILE A 534 -46.56 -8.14 2.05
C ILE A 534 -45.60 -8.09 0.87
N ALA A 535 -44.86 -6.97 0.74
CA ALA A 535 -43.90 -6.79 -0.33
C ALA A 535 -42.87 -7.93 -0.37
N PRO A 536 -42.54 -8.48 -1.56
CA PRO A 536 -41.60 -9.59 -1.70
C PRO A 536 -40.23 -9.35 -1.06
N ALA A 537 -39.76 -8.09 -1.06
CA ALA A 537 -38.51 -7.69 -0.41
C ALA A 537 -38.52 -7.94 1.11
N TYR A 538 -39.65 -7.68 1.79
CA TYR A 538 -39.78 -7.92 3.23
C TYR A 538 -39.88 -9.42 3.54
N LEU A 539 -40.54 -10.19 2.68
CA LEU A 539 -40.58 -11.66 2.81
C LEU A 539 -39.19 -12.28 2.60
N ALA A 540 -38.42 -11.82 1.62
CA ALA A 540 -37.05 -12.28 1.39
C ALA A 540 -36.12 -11.94 2.57
N GLN A 541 -36.24 -10.74 3.13
CA GLN A 541 -35.50 -10.30 4.31
C GLN A 541 -35.81 -11.19 5.53
N LEU A 542 -37.09 -11.39 5.84
CA LEU A 542 -37.51 -12.25 6.96
C LEU A 542 -37.14 -13.73 6.75
N GLY A 543 -37.22 -14.22 5.50
CA GLY A 543 -36.77 -15.56 5.13
C GLY A 543 -35.26 -15.73 5.36
N ALA A 544 -34.44 -14.74 5.02
CA ALA A 544 -33.00 -14.77 5.28
C ALA A 544 -32.68 -14.79 6.78
N TYR A 545 -33.37 -13.98 7.58
CA TYR A 545 -33.23 -13.99 9.04
C TYR A 545 -33.62 -15.33 9.64
N ARG A 546 -34.73 -15.91 9.17
CA ARG A 546 -35.22 -17.21 9.63
C ARG A 546 -34.24 -18.34 9.28
N ALA A 547 -33.73 -18.36 8.05
CA ALA A 547 -32.75 -19.35 7.60
C ALA A 547 -31.45 -19.28 8.42
N ALA A 548 -30.99 -18.06 8.73
CA ALA A 548 -29.80 -17.84 9.53
C ALA A 548 -29.99 -18.27 10.99
N LEU A 549 -31.11 -17.91 11.62
CA LEU A 549 -31.42 -18.27 13.00
C LEU A 549 -31.69 -19.77 13.19
N ARG A 550 -32.16 -20.49 12.15
CA ARG A 550 -32.29 -21.96 12.18
C ARG A 550 -30.95 -22.67 12.45
N GLY A 551 -29.84 -22.08 12.02
CA GLY A 551 -28.49 -22.59 12.32
C GLY A 551 -28.08 -22.41 13.78
N VAL A 552 -28.63 -21.38 14.46
CA VAL A 552 -28.30 -21.02 15.85
C VAL A 552 -29.23 -21.70 16.85
N PHE A 553 -30.53 -21.74 16.57
CA PHE A 553 -31.58 -22.28 17.44
C PHE A 553 -32.12 -23.61 16.90
N ALA A 554 -31.27 -24.63 16.85
CA ALA A 554 -31.66 -25.96 16.38
C ALA A 554 -32.80 -26.54 17.23
N GLY A 555 -33.89 -26.98 16.58
CA GLY A 555 -35.01 -27.65 17.22
C GLY A 555 -36.10 -26.74 17.81
N ARG A 556 -36.01 -25.40 17.67
CA ARG A 556 -37.10 -24.48 18.03
C ARG A 556 -37.85 -24.00 16.78
N ALA A 557 -39.16 -23.78 16.92
CA ALA A 557 -39.93 -23.14 15.86
C ALA A 557 -39.49 -21.67 15.72
N ILE A 558 -39.29 -21.19 14.49
CA ILE A 558 -38.93 -19.79 14.23
C ILE A 558 -40.05 -19.15 13.41
N HIS A 559 -40.75 -18.22 14.02
CA HIS A 559 -41.82 -17.43 13.43
C HIS A 559 -41.33 -16.02 13.10
N ALA A 560 -41.97 -15.34 12.16
CA ALA A 560 -41.67 -13.96 11.83
C ALA A 560 -42.94 -13.10 11.76
N ALA A 561 -42.83 -11.84 12.14
CA ALA A 561 -43.90 -10.86 12.04
C ALA A 561 -43.36 -9.48 11.63
N LEU A 562 -44.21 -8.69 10.98
CA LEU A 562 -43.95 -7.27 10.73
C LEU A 562 -44.74 -6.44 11.71
N LEU A 563 -44.08 -5.51 12.40
CA LEU A 563 -44.76 -4.53 13.24
C LEU A 563 -44.88 -3.23 12.45
N TRP A 564 -46.11 -2.91 12.05
CA TRP A 564 -46.41 -1.62 11.45
C TRP A 564 -46.48 -0.58 12.57
N THR A 565 -45.69 0.47 12.49
CA THR A 565 -45.60 1.48 13.56
C THR A 565 -46.59 2.63 13.35
N ASP A 566 -47.08 2.82 12.13
CA ASP A 566 -48.06 3.86 11.76
C ASP A 566 -49.51 3.46 12.13
N THR A 567 -49.79 2.16 12.13
CA THR A 567 -50.97 1.57 12.77
C THR A 567 -50.44 0.43 13.61
N PRO A 568 -50.59 0.43 14.96
CA PRO A 568 -49.94 -0.51 15.88
C PRO A 568 -50.50 -1.93 15.68
N LYS A 569 -50.10 -2.54 14.58
CA LYS A 569 -50.60 -3.82 14.06
C LYS A 569 -49.40 -4.70 13.84
N LEU A 570 -49.29 -5.72 14.69
CA LEU A 570 -48.42 -6.85 14.45
C LEU A 570 -49.08 -7.74 13.39
N MET A 571 -48.37 -8.00 12.31
CA MET A 571 -48.79 -8.88 11.24
C MET A 571 -47.89 -10.12 11.24
N PRO A 572 -48.35 -11.24 11.81
CA PRO A 572 -47.67 -12.52 11.68
C PRO A 572 -47.57 -12.92 10.21
N VAL A 573 -46.40 -13.37 9.77
CA VAL A 573 -46.21 -13.90 8.42
C VAL A 573 -46.51 -15.40 8.44
N PRO A 574 -47.47 -15.89 7.63
CA PRO A 574 -47.77 -17.31 7.52
C PRO A 574 -46.54 -18.16 7.15
N GLU A 575 -46.44 -19.32 7.79
CA GLU A 575 -45.37 -20.32 7.55
C GLU A 575 -45.13 -20.63 6.06
N PRO A 576 -46.17 -20.86 5.22
CA PRO A 576 -45.95 -21.18 3.81
C PRO A 576 -45.25 -20.05 3.02
N LEU A 577 -45.45 -18.79 3.40
CA LEU A 577 -44.81 -17.64 2.75
C LEU A 577 -43.34 -17.51 3.16
N LEU A 578 -43.02 -17.81 4.42
CA LEU A 578 -41.64 -17.83 4.92
C LEU A 578 -40.85 -19.00 4.32
N ASP A 579 -41.47 -20.18 4.23
CA ASP A 579 -40.86 -21.36 3.62
C ASP A 579 -40.59 -21.13 2.12
N ALA A 580 -41.52 -20.48 1.39
CA ALA A 580 -41.31 -20.11 -0.01
C ALA A 580 -40.17 -19.08 -0.17
N ALA A 581 -40.09 -18.09 0.72
CA ALA A 581 -39.01 -17.11 0.72
C ALA A 581 -37.64 -17.75 1.00
N GLU A 582 -37.56 -18.67 1.97
CA GLU A 582 -36.34 -19.43 2.26
C GLU A 582 -35.91 -20.34 1.11
N ALA A 583 -36.87 -21.04 0.48
CA ALA A 583 -36.60 -21.89 -0.67
C ALA A 583 -36.04 -21.06 -1.84
N ALA A 584 -36.57 -19.86 -2.06
CA ALA A 584 -36.06 -18.94 -3.10
C ALA A 584 -34.63 -18.45 -2.84
N LEU A 585 -34.14 -18.47 -1.60
CA LEU A 585 -32.74 -18.15 -1.27
C LEU A 585 -31.78 -19.30 -1.58
N ARG A 586 -32.28 -20.54 -1.51
CA ARG A 586 -31.49 -21.75 -1.74
C ARG A 586 -31.50 -22.19 -3.20
N GLY A 587 -32.61 -21.99 -3.91
CA GLY A 587 -32.79 -22.48 -5.28
C GLY A 587 -31.95 -21.76 -6.35
N ARG A 588 -31.72 -22.47 -7.46
CA ARG A 588 -31.47 -21.86 -8.77
C ARG A 588 -32.78 -21.21 -9.24
N ARG A 589 -32.72 -19.99 -9.79
CA ARG A 589 -33.82 -19.50 -10.62
C ARG A 589 -34.00 -20.40 -11.83
#